data_AF-A0A819UNE4-F1
#
_entry.id   AF-A0A819UNE4-F1
#
_cell.length_a   1.000
_cell.length_b   1.000
_cell.length_c   1.000
_cell.angle_alpha   90.00
_cell.angle_beta   90.00
_cell.angle_gamma   90.00
#
_symmetry.space_group_name_H-M   'P 1'
#
loop_
_entity.id
_entity.type
_entity.pdbx_description
1 polymer ?
#
loop_
_entity_poly.entity_id
_entity_poly.type
_entity_poly.pdbx_seq_one_letter_code
_entity_poly.pdbx_strand_id
1 'polypeptide(L)'
;EKQVVEEQAIEEQAVEEQVIEEQVVEEQVIEERVIEERVVEEQVTEEQIPEERVVEKESEDADWDENKEGSLELAKKKQAELKTYYDEFPSIDDIIDETRFGIREAKEFTESILHDLPSGEISERTTACHILKSLLESRNTSCLFFDSTHGGNLHDASGHLAELNLEDRPFVLKLSSSEGLGDSMGQKTEHGTIRFVQALNKTIEQEQYHSVIEDILGRLSKAHGIEKQYICVKIVFAGTFSVVYTVNDLANYAVKSLSTVAQKLKDQFQQYLGAKIHPLLFRPAFDISFFDKQGNKTFTNPNQTHQVGPPEKTKTYISPDGWTRYGLKVLGKYQDGNAWLHPFRDPGNWYRAFHGTGRVKAVDFGNDNQSFEEQYAPVDAVASIFESGFRPARKIAHGNGVYCSPNPKFPENGYVATVELDTQKGKKKFKCMLQVAVNPDTVRFTMDKDIWVAPNPQDIRPYGVLIKEV
;
A
#
# COMPACT_ATOMS: atom_id res chain seq x y z
N GLU A 1 49.25 -67.76 -35.42
CA GLU A 1 48.45 -67.02 -36.43
C GLU A 1 47.95 -65.75 -35.74
N LYS A 2 48.56 -64.58 -35.94
CA LYS A 2 48.18 -63.54 -36.92
C LYS A 2 46.67 -63.47 -37.17
N GLN A 3 46.01 -62.46 -36.59
CA GLN A 3 45.19 -61.57 -37.40
C GLN A 3 45.03 -60.20 -36.74
N VAL A 4 45.55 -59.20 -37.44
CA VAL A 4 45.30 -57.77 -37.30
C VAL A 4 43.95 -57.49 -37.97
N VAL A 5 43.10 -56.70 -37.33
CA VAL A 5 41.93 -56.05 -37.94
C VAL A 5 41.93 -54.63 -37.35
N GLU A 6 42.64 -53.69 -37.99
CA GLU A 6 42.21 -52.82 -39.09
C GLU A 6 41.16 -51.78 -38.64
N GLU A 7 41.67 -50.57 -38.42
CA GLU A 7 40.95 -49.30 -38.27
C GLU A 7 39.95 -49.11 -39.42
N GLN A 8 38.70 -48.82 -39.07
CA GLN A 8 37.76 -48.17 -39.98
C GLN A 8 37.45 -46.77 -39.45
N ALA A 9 38.01 -45.80 -40.16
CA ALA A 9 37.56 -44.42 -40.15
C ALA A 9 36.11 -44.35 -40.67
N ILE A 10 35.26 -43.63 -39.94
CA ILE A 10 33.97 -43.17 -40.46
C ILE A 10 33.98 -41.65 -40.35
N GLU A 11 33.77 -41.04 -41.50
CA GLU A 11 33.78 -39.61 -41.82
C GLU A 11 32.88 -38.77 -40.91
N GLU A 12 33.36 -37.56 -40.65
CA GLU A 12 32.59 -36.42 -40.14
C GLU A 12 31.35 -36.18 -41.02
N GLN A 13 30.17 -36.33 -40.45
CA GLN A 13 28.98 -35.66 -40.94
C GLN A 13 28.81 -34.35 -40.15
N ALA A 14 29.20 -33.25 -40.79
CA ALA A 14 28.77 -31.92 -40.42
C ALA A 14 27.24 -31.85 -40.58
N VAL A 15 26.54 -31.70 -39.46
CA VAL A 15 25.15 -31.22 -39.47
C VAL A 15 25.25 -29.70 -39.31
N GLU A 16 25.04 -28.99 -40.42
CA GLU A 16 24.73 -27.56 -40.41
C GLU A 16 23.48 -27.36 -39.56
N GLU A 17 23.65 -26.81 -38.36
CA GLU A 17 22.54 -26.32 -37.56
C GLU A 17 22.02 -25.05 -38.24
N GLN A 18 20.82 -25.17 -38.82
CA GLN A 18 20.12 -24.10 -39.52
C GLN A 18 19.94 -22.91 -38.57
N VAL A 19 20.51 -21.77 -38.97
CA VAL A 19 20.19 -20.45 -38.44
C VAL A 19 18.72 -20.18 -38.75
N ILE A 20 17.86 -20.19 -37.72
CA ILE A 20 16.53 -19.59 -37.81
C ILE A 20 16.76 -18.08 -37.72
N GLU A 21 16.75 -17.41 -38.86
CA GLU A 21 16.57 -15.96 -38.92
C GLU A 21 15.17 -15.65 -38.35
N GLU A 22 15.13 -15.04 -37.16
CA GLU A 22 13.92 -14.39 -36.66
C GLU A 22 13.55 -13.26 -37.63
N GLN A 23 12.46 -13.46 -38.35
CA GLN A 23 11.82 -12.43 -39.15
C GLN A 23 11.41 -11.28 -38.23
N VAL A 24 12.02 -10.12 -38.47
CA VAL A 24 11.56 -8.82 -37.97
C VAL A 24 10.17 -8.57 -38.57
N VAL A 25 9.13 -8.66 -37.75
CA VAL A 25 7.82 -8.11 -38.10
C VAL A 25 7.91 -6.61 -37.86
N GLU A 26 8.05 -5.84 -38.93
CA GLU A 26 7.79 -4.40 -38.93
C GLU A 26 6.33 -4.18 -38.54
N GLU A 27 6.12 -3.64 -37.36
CA GLU A 27 4.81 -3.23 -36.88
C GLU A 27 4.35 -2.03 -37.73
N GLN A 28 3.36 -2.27 -38.58
CA GLN A 28 2.74 -1.25 -39.41
C GLN A 28 2.09 -0.20 -38.51
N VAL A 29 2.58 1.02 -38.66
CA VAL A 29 1.97 2.26 -38.15
C VAL A 29 0.55 2.36 -38.71
N ILE A 30 -0.46 2.20 -37.87
CA ILE A 30 -1.82 2.62 -38.18
C ILE A 30 -1.90 4.11 -37.86
N GLU A 31 -1.83 4.94 -38.90
CA GLU A 31 -2.25 6.34 -38.83
C GLU A 31 -3.75 6.38 -38.49
N GLU A 32 -4.08 6.74 -37.25
CA GLU A 32 -5.44 7.14 -36.91
C GLU A 32 -5.77 8.43 -37.66
N ARG A 33 -6.67 8.29 -38.62
CA ARG A 33 -7.30 9.40 -39.34
C ARG A 33 -8.07 10.26 -38.35
N VAL A 34 -7.65 11.52 -38.26
CA VAL A 34 -8.42 12.64 -37.72
C VAL A 34 -9.78 12.69 -38.45
N ILE A 35 -10.86 12.44 -37.72
CA ILE A 35 -12.20 12.82 -38.16
C ILE A 35 -12.41 14.25 -37.63
N GLU A 36 -12.30 15.23 -38.52
CA GLU A 36 -12.81 16.57 -38.29
C GLU A 36 -14.33 16.48 -38.15
N GLU A 37 -14.84 16.61 -36.92
CA GLU A 37 -16.26 16.92 -36.71
C GLU A 37 -16.53 18.33 -37.22
N ARG A 38 -17.31 18.38 -38.31
CA ARG A 38 -17.86 19.60 -38.89
C ARG A 38 -18.70 20.33 -37.85
N VAL A 39 -18.32 21.58 -37.61
CA VAL A 39 -19.18 22.61 -37.02
C VAL A 39 -20.43 22.75 -37.90
N VAL A 40 -21.59 22.39 -37.37
CA VAL A 40 -22.88 22.86 -37.90
C VAL A 40 -23.29 24.04 -37.03
N GLU A 41 -23.09 25.24 -37.57
CA GLU A 41 -23.79 26.44 -37.11
C GLU A 41 -25.28 26.24 -37.38
N GLU A 42 -26.07 26.00 -36.33
CA GLU A 42 -27.52 26.10 -36.42
C GLU A 42 -28.00 27.34 -35.68
N GLN A 43 -28.95 28.00 -36.35
CA GLN A 43 -29.20 29.42 -36.27
C GLN A 43 -30.01 29.81 -35.03
N VAL A 44 -29.71 31.02 -34.57
CA VAL A 44 -30.49 31.77 -33.58
C VAL A 44 -31.93 31.95 -34.09
N THR A 45 -32.90 31.52 -33.29
CA THR A 45 -34.25 32.11 -33.30
C THR A 45 -34.63 32.49 -31.89
N GLU A 46 -34.74 33.80 -31.67
CA GLU A 46 -35.38 34.42 -30.51
C GLU A 46 -36.85 34.01 -30.46
N GLU A 47 -37.31 33.42 -29.35
CA GLU A 47 -38.74 33.38 -29.04
C GLU A 47 -38.99 33.54 -27.53
N GLN A 48 -39.31 34.80 -27.20
CA GLN A 48 -40.27 35.31 -26.22
C GLN A 48 -40.51 34.58 -24.88
N ILE A 49 -40.18 35.33 -23.83
CA ILE A 49 -40.62 35.16 -22.43
C ILE A 49 -42.15 35.25 -22.32
N PRO A 50 -42.79 34.44 -21.46
CA PRO A 50 -43.87 34.94 -20.63
C PRO A 50 -43.54 34.80 -19.13
N GLU A 51 -43.67 35.92 -18.43
CA GLU A 51 -43.77 35.98 -16.98
C GLU A 51 -45.03 35.23 -16.53
N GLU A 52 -44.92 34.26 -15.62
CA GLU A 52 -46.09 33.84 -14.83
C GLU A 52 -45.73 33.38 -13.41
N ARG A 53 -46.07 34.28 -12.48
CA ARG A 53 -46.61 34.09 -11.12
C ARG A 53 -45.95 33.10 -10.16
N VAL A 54 -45.40 33.72 -9.10
CA VAL A 54 -45.37 33.23 -7.72
C VAL A 54 -46.71 32.58 -7.33
N VAL A 55 -46.65 31.29 -6.98
CA VAL A 55 -47.64 30.65 -6.11
C VAL A 55 -46.85 29.82 -5.08
N GLU A 56 -46.81 30.34 -3.86
CA GLU A 56 -46.53 29.55 -2.67
C GLU A 56 -47.58 28.44 -2.56
N LYS A 57 -47.15 27.18 -2.57
CA LYS A 57 -47.88 26.10 -1.91
C LYS A 57 -46.92 25.19 -1.16
N GLU A 58 -47.06 25.27 0.15
CA GLU A 58 -46.59 24.29 1.12
C GLU A 58 -47.18 22.90 0.83
N SER A 59 -46.46 21.88 1.35
CA SER A 59 -46.84 20.48 1.54
C SER A 59 -46.81 19.54 0.33
N GLU A 60 -45.67 18.87 0.13
CA GLU A 60 -45.59 17.53 -0.49
C GLU A 60 -44.64 16.65 0.35
N ASP A 61 -45.08 16.31 1.55
CA ASP A 61 -44.68 15.07 2.23
C ASP A 61 -45.56 13.94 1.68
N ALA A 62 -45.22 13.33 0.54
CA ALA A 62 -45.68 11.99 0.12
C ALA A 62 -45.20 11.63 -1.31
N ASP A 63 -43.92 11.30 -1.47
CA ASP A 63 -43.50 10.17 -2.34
C ASP A 63 -42.04 9.82 -2.02
N TRP A 64 -41.84 9.02 -0.98
CA TRP A 64 -40.53 8.49 -0.59
C TRP A 64 -40.28 7.20 -1.38
N ASP A 65 -39.59 7.36 -2.50
CA ASP A 65 -39.17 6.31 -3.44
C ASP A 65 -38.13 5.36 -2.80
N GLU A 66 -38.43 4.05 -2.76
CA GLU A 66 -37.52 2.99 -2.25
C GLU A 66 -36.14 3.01 -2.96
N ASN A 67 -36.06 3.48 -4.22
CA ASN A 67 -34.78 3.65 -4.92
C ASN A 67 -33.90 4.76 -4.31
N LYS A 68 -34.50 5.79 -3.70
CA LYS A 68 -33.76 6.84 -2.99
C LYS A 68 -33.23 6.37 -1.65
N GLU A 69 -33.91 5.45 -0.99
CA GLU A 69 -33.49 4.89 0.28
C GLU A 69 -32.25 3.99 0.11
N GLY A 70 -32.25 3.10 -0.89
CA GLY A 70 -31.07 2.30 -1.24
C GLY A 70 -29.87 3.16 -1.68
N SER A 71 -30.12 4.26 -2.39
CA SER A 71 -29.07 5.23 -2.77
C SER A 71 -28.49 5.98 -1.56
N LEU A 72 -29.34 6.39 -0.62
CA LEU A 72 -28.92 7.07 0.60
C LEU A 72 -28.14 6.15 1.53
N GLU A 73 -28.57 4.90 1.68
CA GLU A 73 -27.89 3.91 2.51
C GLU A 73 -26.49 3.58 1.96
N LEU A 74 -26.36 3.44 0.64
CA LEU A 74 -25.06 3.32 -0.02
C LEU A 74 -24.17 4.54 0.21
N ALA A 75 -24.74 5.75 0.14
CA ALA A 75 -24.01 6.98 0.42
C ALA A 75 -23.51 7.01 1.88
N LYS A 76 -24.36 6.66 2.85
CA LYS A 76 -23.99 6.55 4.27
C LYS A 76 -22.84 5.57 4.48
N LYS A 77 -22.89 4.41 3.82
CA LYS A 77 -21.81 3.42 3.87
C LYS A 77 -20.49 3.99 3.36
N LYS A 78 -20.48 4.67 2.21
CA LYS A 78 -19.28 5.33 1.66
C LYS A 78 -18.72 6.38 2.62
N GLN A 79 -19.59 7.17 3.27
CA GLN A 79 -19.16 8.14 4.29
C GLN A 79 -18.50 7.46 5.49
N ALA A 80 -19.06 6.33 5.96
CA ALA A 80 -18.50 5.56 7.06
C ALA A 80 -17.13 4.95 6.71
N GLU A 81 -16.96 4.42 5.50
CA GLU A 81 -15.68 3.88 5.02
C GLU A 81 -14.58 4.96 4.97
N LEU A 82 -14.89 6.14 4.41
CA LEU A 82 -13.97 7.28 4.40
C LEU A 82 -13.60 7.70 5.82
N LYS A 83 -14.61 7.79 6.70
CA LYS A 83 -14.38 8.17 8.09
C LYS A 83 -13.47 7.17 8.78
N THR A 84 -13.69 5.86 8.64
CA THR A 84 -12.83 4.83 9.23
C THR A 84 -11.38 4.99 8.78
N TYR A 85 -11.14 5.08 7.48
CA TYR A 85 -9.79 5.20 6.92
C TYR A 85 -9.07 6.49 7.37
N TYR A 86 -9.68 7.66 7.17
CA TYR A 86 -9.03 8.93 7.53
C TYR A 86 -8.98 9.19 9.04
N ASP A 87 -9.79 8.50 9.85
CA ASP A 87 -9.71 8.63 11.30
C ASP A 87 -8.53 7.87 11.91
N GLU A 88 -7.92 6.92 11.20
CA GLU A 88 -6.71 6.23 11.65
C GLU A 88 -5.46 7.12 11.58
N PHE A 89 -5.51 8.21 10.81
CA PHE A 89 -4.38 9.12 10.65
C PHE A 89 -4.03 9.82 11.96
N PRO A 90 -2.72 10.01 12.26
CA PRO A 90 -2.28 10.76 13.41
C PRO A 90 -2.73 12.22 13.35
N SER A 91 -3.00 12.82 14.52
CA SER A 91 -3.19 14.26 14.63
C SER A 91 -1.87 15.00 14.35
N ILE A 92 -1.94 16.19 13.75
CA ILE A 92 -0.76 17.05 13.59
C ILE A 92 -0.17 17.37 14.96
N ASP A 93 -1.01 17.71 15.95
CA ASP A 93 -0.56 18.04 17.31
C ASP A 93 0.22 16.88 17.95
N ASP A 94 -0.21 15.65 17.68
CA ASP A 94 0.37 14.41 18.19
C ASP A 94 1.76 14.09 17.62
N ILE A 95 2.04 14.49 16.38
CA ILE A 95 3.32 14.22 15.70
C ILE A 95 4.35 15.34 15.87
N ILE A 96 3.90 16.58 16.14
CA ILE A 96 4.79 17.74 16.34
C ILE A 96 5.26 17.88 17.80
N ASP A 97 4.52 17.30 18.75
CA ASP A 97 4.89 17.37 20.17
C ASP A 97 6.14 16.54 20.45
N GLU A 98 7.32 17.16 20.32
CA GLU A 98 8.59 16.50 20.61
C GLU A 98 8.77 16.09 22.08
N THR A 99 7.91 16.60 22.98
CA THR A 99 7.91 16.23 24.40
C THR A 99 7.05 14.99 24.68
N ARG A 100 6.31 14.51 23.68
CA ARG A 100 5.48 13.31 23.78
C ARG A 100 6.34 12.10 24.12
N PHE A 101 5.92 11.37 25.15
CA PHE A 101 6.54 10.13 25.59
C PHE A 101 6.61 9.14 24.41
N GLY A 102 7.82 8.72 24.04
CA GLY A 102 8.07 7.80 22.93
C GLY A 102 8.85 8.41 21.77
N ILE A 103 8.74 9.72 21.46
CA ILE A 103 9.45 10.31 20.31
C ILE A 103 10.95 10.38 20.57
N ARG A 104 11.35 10.89 21.74
CA ARG A 104 12.76 10.96 22.12
C ARG A 104 13.34 9.55 22.24
N GLU A 105 12.63 8.65 22.90
CA GLU A 105 13.04 7.26 23.07
C GLU A 105 13.18 6.56 21.71
N ALA A 106 12.27 6.80 20.75
CA ALA A 106 12.37 6.27 19.40
C ALA A 106 13.52 6.89 18.60
N LYS A 107 13.81 8.19 18.75
CA LYS A 107 15.00 8.83 18.16
C LYS A 107 16.28 8.17 18.69
N GLU A 108 16.43 8.09 20.01
CA GLU A 108 17.58 7.45 20.67
C GLU A 108 17.72 5.98 20.27
N PHE A 109 16.59 5.25 20.20
CA PHE A 109 16.58 3.86 19.77
C PHE A 109 16.96 3.69 18.29
N THR A 110 16.41 4.54 17.42
CA THR A 110 16.75 4.56 15.99
C THR A 110 18.23 4.89 15.80
N GLU A 111 18.75 5.91 16.48
CA GLU A 111 20.16 6.27 16.49
C GLU A 111 21.03 5.12 17.00
N SER A 112 20.64 4.44 18.08
CA SER A 112 21.38 3.28 18.61
C SER A 112 21.51 2.12 17.60
N ILE A 113 20.61 2.05 16.62
CA ILE A 113 20.62 1.04 15.57
C ILE A 113 21.35 1.52 14.33
N LEU A 114 21.17 2.79 13.94
CA LEU A 114 21.56 3.33 12.63
C LEU A 114 22.78 4.26 12.66
N HIS A 115 23.35 4.55 13.83
CA HIS A 115 24.52 5.43 13.96
C HIS A 115 25.75 4.89 13.21
N ASP A 116 26.02 3.60 13.35
CA ASP A 116 27.15 2.93 12.72
C ASP A 116 26.68 2.07 11.55
N LEU A 117 27.56 1.90 10.55
CA LEU A 117 27.33 0.91 9.49
C LEU A 117 27.09 -0.47 10.12
N PRO A 118 26.14 -1.26 9.59
CA PRO A 118 25.88 -2.59 10.10
C PRO A 118 27.06 -3.52 9.81
N SER A 119 27.19 -4.58 10.60
CA SER A 119 28.21 -5.63 10.39
C SER A 119 28.06 -6.35 9.04
N GLY A 120 26.83 -6.37 8.52
CA GLY A 120 26.42 -7.17 7.36
C GLY A 120 26.09 -8.62 7.73
N GLU A 121 26.02 -8.98 9.01
CA GLU A 121 25.58 -10.29 9.48
C GLU A 121 24.05 -10.35 9.58
N ILE A 122 23.42 -11.26 8.83
CA ILE A 122 21.95 -11.37 8.72
C ILE A 122 21.29 -11.93 9.99
N SER A 123 22.05 -12.42 10.96
CA SER A 123 21.47 -12.80 12.26
C SER A 123 21.27 -11.59 13.18
N GLU A 124 21.91 -10.45 12.88
CA GLU A 124 21.88 -9.27 13.74
C GLU A 124 20.66 -8.40 13.44
N ARG A 125 19.99 -7.92 14.49
CA ARG A 125 18.82 -7.03 14.36
C ARG A 125 19.19 -5.72 13.66
N THR A 126 20.39 -5.20 13.93
CA THR A 126 20.92 -3.97 13.34
C THR A 126 21.03 -4.05 11.82
N THR A 127 21.56 -5.16 11.29
CA THR A 127 21.61 -5.41 9.84
C THR A 127 20.21 -5.45 9.23
N ALA A 128 19.27 -6.17 9.83
CA ALA A 128 17.89 -6.19 9.33
C ALA A 128 17.22 -4.82 9.38
N CYS A 129 17.42 -4.04 10.45
CA CYS A 129 16.88 -2.68 10.54
C CYS A 129 17.51 -1.74 9.50
N HIS A 130 18.79 -1.90 9.17
CA HIS A 130 19.41 -1.15 8.07
C HIS A 130 18.87 -1.54 6.70
N ILE A 131 18.63 -2.84 6.48
CA ILE A 131 17.94 -3.31 5.28
C ILE A 131 16.55 -2.68 5.24
N LEU A 132 15.75 -2.79 6.30
CA LEU A 132 14.43 -2.15 6.37
C LEU A 132 14.50 -0.64 6.14
N LYS A 133 15.42 0.08 6.80
CA LYS A 133 15.61 1.52 6.62
C LYS A 133 15.92 1.87 5.16
N SER A 134 16.89 1.18 4.55
CA SER A 134 17.24 1.36 3.13
C SER A 134 16.07 1.09 2.19
N LEU A 135 15.09 0.30 2.62
CA LEU A 135 13.89 -0.02 1.85
C LEU A 135 12.75 0.98 2.09
N LEU A 136 12.76 1.68 3.22
CA LEU A 136 11.75 2.65 3.63
C LEU A 136 12.16 4.10 3.31
N GLU A 137 13.42 4.31 2.92
CA GLU A 137 13.94 5.60 2.47
C GLU A 137 13.28 6.00 1.15
N SER A 138 12.27 6.88 1.23
CA SER A 138 11.82 7.70 0.11
C SER A 138 12.21 9.15 0.36
N ARG A 139 12.69 9.82 -0.70
CA ARG A 139 12.96 11.26 -0.84
C ARG A 139 13.09 12.04 0.49
N ASN A 140 14.30 12.10 1.04
CA ASN A 140 14.70 12.98 2.15
C ASN A 140 13.94 12.83 3.49
N THR A 141 13.07 11.83 3.67
CA THR A 141 12.35 11.63 4.94
C THR A 141 13.12 10.72 5.90
N SER A 142 13.54 11.25 7.05
CA SER A 142 14.07 10.44 8.16
C SER A 142 12.96 9.60 8.79
N CYS A 143 13.11 8.28 8.86
CA CYS A 143 12.18 7.39 9.58
C CYS A 143 12.60 7.17 11.03
N LEU A 144 11.64 6.77 11.88
CA LEU A 144 11.90 6.26 13.22
C LEU A 144 11.57 4.78 13.31
N PHE A 145 12.37 4.03 14.06
CA PHE A 145 11.98 2.76 14.63
C PHE A 145 11.55 2.97 16.07
N PHE A 146 10.49 2.30 16.48
CA PHE A 146 10.08 2.25 17.89
C PHE A 146 9.65 0.83 18.27
N ASP A 147 9.52 0.58 19.56
CA ASP A 147 9.04 -0.69 20.09
C ASP A 147 7.84 -0.41 21.00
N SER A 148 6.64 -0.69 20.48
CA SER A 148 5.40 -0.39 21.21
C SER A 148 5.26 -1.15 22.52
N THR A 149 6.01 -2.24 22.72
CA THR A 149 5.98 -3.01 23.98
C THR A 149 6.60 -2.27 25.16
N HIS A 150 7.36 -1.20 24.91
CA HIS A 150 7.99 -0.38 25.94
C HIS A 150 7.20 0.93 26.22
N GLY A 151 5.94 1.01 25.77
CA GLY A 151 5.02 2.08 26.17
C GLY A 151 4.98 3.31 25.25
N GLY A 152 5.61 3.26 24.08
CA GLY A 152 5.52 4.32 23.06
C GLY A 152 4.56 3.92 21.93
N ASN A 153 3.58 4.76 21.60
CA ASN A 153 2.81 4.64 20.36
C ASN A 153 3.10 5.88 19.50
N LEU A 154 3.79 5.68 18.38
CA LEU A 154 4.14 6.74 17.43
C LEU A 154 3.34 6.70 16.15
N HIS A 155 2.18 6.04 16.17
CA HIS A 155 1.33 5.78 15.00
C HIS A 155 2.12 5.03 13.94
N ASP A 156 2.14 3.70 14.08
CA ASP A 156 2.84 2.83 13.15
C ASP A 156 2.38 3.09 11.71
N ALA A 157 3.34 3.45 10.87
CA ALA A 157 3.10 3.83 9.48
C ALA A 157 3.14 2.64 8.52
N SER A 158 3.36 1.42 9.04
CA SER A 158 3.48 0.20 8.24
C SER A 158 2.25 -0.05 7.36
N GLY A 159 1.06 0.38 7.81
CA GLY A 159 -0.20 0.17 7.09
C GLY A 159 -0.39 1.01 5.87
N HIS A 160 0.38 2.08 5.81
CA HIS A 160 0.36 3.01 4.71
C HIS A 160 1.54 2.78 3.77
N LEU A 161 2.37 1.74 3.94
CA LEU A 161 3.57 1.58 3.11
C LEU A 161 3.29 1.43 1.60
N ALA A 162 2.09 0.99 1.21
CA ALA A 162 1.60 1.08 -0.16
C ALA A 162 1.57 2.51 -0.74
N GLU A 163 1.59 3.51 0.13
CA GLU A 163 1.45 4.93 -0.12
C GLU A 163 2.78 5.71 0.04
N LEU A 164 3.91 5.03 0.29
CA LEU A 164 5.23 5.64 0.54
C LEU A 164 5.70 6.59 -0.57
N ASN A 165 5.34 6.27 -1.81
CA ASN A 165 5.71 7.04 -3.00
C ASN A 165 4.58 7.93 -3.51
N LEU A 166 3.46 8.05 -2.78
CA LEU A 166 2.47 9.08 -3.06
C LEU A 166 3.13 10.45 -2.83
N GLU A 167 3.22 11.27 -3.87
CA GLU A 167 3.49 12.70 -3.73
C GLU A 167 2.28 13.43 -3.10
N ASP A 168 1.09 12.85 -3.29
CA ASP A 168 -0.23 13.40 -2.93
C ASP A 168 -0.70 12.98 -1.53
N ARG A 169 0.22 12.83 -0.57
CA ARG A 169 -0.10 12.42 0.81
C ARG A 169 -0.96 13.49 1.50
N PRO A 170 -2.18 13.18 1.98
CA PRO A 170 -3.11 14.23 2.40
C PRO A 170 -3.02 14.61 3.87
N PHE A 171 -3.53 15.81 4.14
CA PHE A 171 -4.02 16.26 5.42
C PHE A 171 -5.53 16.05 5.51
N VAL A 172 -6.05 15.99 6.73
CA VAL A 172 -7.48 15.95 7.02
C VAL A 172 -7.82 17.06 8.00
N LEU A 173 -8.50 18.10 7.54
CA LEU A 173 -9.08 19.13 8.41
C LEU A 173 -10.43 18.62 8.92
N LYS A 174 -10.62 18.58 10.24
CA LYS A 174 -11.89 18.19 10.87
C LYS A 174 -12.59 19.40 11.45
N LEU A 175 -13.83 19.61 11.05
CA LEU A 175 -14.70 20.68 11.54
C LEU A 175 -15.98 20.10 12.18
N SER A 176 -16.54 20.81 13.16
CA SER A 176 -17.83 20.45 13.77
C SER A 176 -19.00 20.59 12.81
N SER A 177 -18.91 21.53 11.87
CA SER A 177 -19.89 21.73 10.79
C SER A 177 -19.26 22.51 9.63
N SER A 178 -20.03 22.67 8.55
CA SER A 178 -19.71 23.57 7.43
C SER A 178 -20.10 25.03 7.69
N GLU A 179 -20.63 25.34 8.88
CA GLU A 179 -21.17 26.67 9.20
C GLU A 179 -20.10 27.75 9.10
N GLY A 180 -20.44 28.84 8.41
CA GLY A 180 -19.54 29.96 8.19
C GLY A 180 -18.51 29.72 7.08
N LEU A 181 -18.68 28.69 6.26
CA LEU A 181 -17.91 28.47 5.03
C LEU A 181 -18.78 28.81 3.81
N GLY A 182 -18.42 29.85 3.05
CA GLY A 182 -19.16 30.29 1.86
C GLY A 182 -20.68 30.31 2.04
N ASP A 183 -21.42 29.90 1.01
CA ASP A 183 -22.88 29.75 1.06
C ASP A 183 -23.29 28.36 1.55
N SER A 184 -22.85 27.98 2.75
CA SER A 184 -23.28 26.74 3.40
C SER A 184 -24.76 26.84 3.80
N MET A 185 -25.69 26.46 2.92
CA MET A 185 -27.12 26.40 3.26
C MET A 185 -27.36 25.45 4.44
N GLY A 186 -28.27 25.83 5.34
CA GLY A 186 -28.51 25.24 6.66
C GLY A 186 -28.80 23.74 6.68
N GLN A 187 -27.74 22.95 6.78
CA GLN A 187 -27.76 21.49 6.91
C GLN A 187 -28.11 21.06 8.33
N LYS A 188 -29.40 21.20 8.68
CA LYS A 188 -29.90 20.86 10.03
C LYS A 188 -30.14 19.35 10.23
N THR A 189 -30.17 18.57 9.15
CA THR A 189 -30.42 17.11 9.19
C THR A 189 -29.23 16.34 8.65
N GLU A 190 -29.00 15.13 9.17
CA GLU A 190 -27.95 14.21 8.68
C GLU A 190 -28.06 13.98 7.17
N HIS A 191 -29.29 13.79 6.68
CA HIS A 191 -29.58 13.60 5.27
C HIS A 191 -29.21 14.84 4.43
N GLY A 192 -29.52 16.04 4.93
CA GLY A 192 -29.13 17.30 4.30
C GLY A 192 -27.61 17.45 4.20
N THR A 193 -26.88 17.08 5.26
CA THR A 193 -25.41 17.09 5.28
C THR A 193 -24.83 16.11 4.27
N ILE A 194 -25.34 14.88 4.18
CA ILE A 194 -24.86 13.88 3.21
C ILE A 194 -25.05 14.38 1.77
N ARG A 195 -26.23 14.90 1.45
CA ARG A 195 -26.51 15.45 0.10
C ARG A 195 -25.60 16.62 -0.24
N PHE A 196 -25.36 17.50 0.74
CA PHE A 196 -24.46 18.63 0.54
C PHE A 196 -23.02 18.18 0.25
N VAL A 197 -22.51 17.25 1.06
CA VAL A 197 -21.18 16.67 0.86
C VAL A 197 -21.07 15.98 -0.50
N GLN A 198 -22.11 15.27 -0.95
CA GLN A 198 -22.14 14.69 -2.30
C GLN A 198 -22.07 15.76 -3.40
N ALA A 199 -22.79 16.89 -3.23
CA ALA A 199 -22.72 18.01 -4.17
C ALA A 199 -21.33 18.65 -4.21
N LEU A 200 -20.68 18.83 -3.05
CA LEU A 200 -19.30 19.30 -2.98
C LEU A 200 -18.34 18.34 -3.68
N ASN A 201 -18.43 17.05 -3.41
CA ASN A 201 -17.54 16.05 -4.03
C ASN A 201 -17.74 15.98 -5.55
N LYS A 202 -18.98 16.08 -6.04
CA LYS A 202 -19.25 16.18 -7.47
C LYS A 202 -18.61 17.43 -8.07
N THR A 203 -18.65 18.55 -7.36
CA THR A 203 -18.02 19.80 -7.80
C THR A 203 -16.49 19.65 -7.87
N ILE A 204 -15.89 19.01 -6.85
CA ILE A 204 -14.46 18.70 -6.82
C ILE A 204 -14.05 17.81 -7.99
N GLU A 205 -14.78 16.70 -8.21
CA GLU A 205 -14.53 15.76 -9.31
C GLU A 205 -14.66 16.42 -10.70
N GLN A 206 -15.54 17.41 -10.83
CA GLN A 206 -15.79 18.15 -12.07
C GLN A 206 -14.92 19.40 -12.21
N GLU A 207 -14.03 19.69 -11.25
CA GLU A 207 -13.21 20.90 -11.19
C GLU A 207 -14.02 22.19 -11.34
N GLN A 208 -15.25 22.20 -10.80
CA GLN A 208 -16.16 23.33 -10.89
C GLN A 208 -15.99 24.29 -9.70
N TYR A 209 -16.41 25.54 -9.90
CA TYR A 209 -16.45 26.53 -8.83
C TYR A 209 -17.56 26.20 -7.82
N HIS A 210 -17.23 26.29 -6.53
CA HIS A 210 -18.21 26.27 -5.45
C HIS A 210 -17.75 27.20 -4.31
N SER A 211 -18.63 28.08 -3.82
CA SER A 211 -18.26 29.13 -2.85
C SER A 211 -17.65 28.56 -1.56
N VAL A 212 -18.18 27.44 -1.06
CA VAL A 212 -17.62 26.72 0.10
C VAL A 212 -16.22 26.16 -0.16
N ILE A 213 -15.96 25.55 -1.32
CA ILE A 213 -14.63 25.02 -1.65
C ILE A 213 -13.62 26.16 -1.79
N GLU A 214 -14.02 27.27 -2.41
CA GLU A 214 -13.16 28.44 -2.57
C GLU A 214 -12.80 29.15 -1.26
N ASP A 215 -13.74 29.21 -0.32
CA ASP A 215 -13.47 29.74 1.02
C ASP A 215 -12.54 28.79 1.79
N ILE A 216 -12.77 27.47 1.71
CA ILE A 216 -11.85 26.46 2.27
C ILE A 216 -10.44 26.64 1.71
N LEU A 217 -10.28 26.69 0.38
CA LEU A 217 -8.97 26.90 -0.27
C LEU A 217 -8.31 28.20 0.18
N GLY A 218 -9.07 29.29 0.33
CA GLY A 218 -8.55 30.57 0.79
C GLY A 218 -8.03 30.53 2.23
N ARG A 219 -8.75 29.83 3.11
CA ARG A 219 -8.34 29.65 4.51
C ARG A 219 -7.18 28.69 4.65
N LEU A 220 -7.18 27.58 3.90
CA LEU A 220 -6.05 26.65 3.84
C LEU A 220 -4.80 27.34 3.32
N SER A 221 -4.92 28.16 2.26
CA SER A 221 -3.82 28.98 1.72
C SER A 221 -3.20 29.88 2.79
N LYS A 222 -4.01 30.58 3.60
CA LYS A 222 -3.52 31.38 4.73
C LYS A 222 -2.88 30.54 5.83
N ALA A 223 -3.47 29.40 6.16
CA ALA A 223 -2.98 28.53 7.23
C ALA A 223 -1.62 27.91 6.89
N HIS A 224 -1.47 27.46 5.65
CA HIS A 224 -0.21 26.93 5.15
C HIS A 224 0.80 28.04 4.85
N GLY A 225 0.34 29.20 4.36
CA GLY A 225 1.20 30.30 3.92
C GLY A 225 1.69 30.12 2.47
N ILE A 226 0.88 29.47 1.64
CA ILE A 226 1.16 29.19 0.22
C ILE A 226 -0.03 29.59 -0.63
N GLU A 227 0.18 29.77 -1.93
CA GLU A 227 -0.89 30.12 -2.86
C GLU A 227 -1.90 28.98 -3.04
N LYS A 228 -3.17 29.33 -3.27
CA LYS A 228 -4.28 28.37 -3.45
C LYS A 228 -3.99 27.28 -4.49
N GLN A 229 -3.28 27.63 -5.58
CA GLN A 229 -2.97 26.71 -6.67
C GLN A 229 -2.10 25.52 -6.26
N TYR A 230 -1.41 25.61 -5.12
CA TYR A 230 -0.62 24.51 -4.55
C TYR A 230 -1.42 23.66 -3.56
N ILE A 231 -2.73 23.93 -3.39
CA ILE A 231 -3.60 23.19 -2.48
C ILE A 231 -4.71 22.56 -3.30
N CYS A 232 -4.85 21.24 -3.18
CA CYS A 232 -5.90 20.49 -3.86
C CYS A 232 -6.81 19.82 -2.82
N VAL A 233 -8.08 20.22 -2.77
CA VAL A 233 -9.12 19.52 -1.99
C VAL A 233 -9.51 18.27 -2.75
N LYS A 234 -9.35 17.10 -2.11
CA LYS A 234 -9.57 15.79 -2.74
C LYS A 234 -10.98 15.29 -2.52
N ILE A 235 -11.45 15.37 -1.28
CA ILE A 235 -12.77 14.89 -0.89
C ILE A 235 -13.23 15.57 0.40
N VAL A 236 -14.54 15.72 0.53
CA VAL A 236 -15.21 16.10 1.77
C VAL A 236 -16.08 14.93 2.23
N PHE A 237 -16.17 14.70 3.53
CA PHE A 237 -17.06 13.67 4.09
C PHE A 237 -17.75 14.11 5.39
N ALA A 238 -18.88 13.45 5.69
CA ALA A 238 -19.78 13.73 6.80
C ALA A 238 -19.46 12.89 8.06
N GLY A 239 -20.16 13.18 9.17
CA GLY A 239 -19.90 12.65 10.51
C GLY A 239 -19.33 13.73 11.42
N THR A 240 -18.09 14.13 11.12
CA THR A 240 -17.61 15.51 11.31
C THR A 240 -17.41 16.09 9.92
N PHE A 241 -17.65 17.39 9.68
CA PHE A 241 -17.39 17.96 8.35
C PHE A 241 -15.88 17.95 8.10
N SER A 242 -15.42 17.00 7.30
CA SER A 242 -14.00 16.68 7.17
C SER A 242 -13.55 16.94 5.75
N VAL A 243 -12.46 17.68 5.60
CA VAL A 243 -11.89 18.08 4.33
C VAL A 243 -10.53 17.40 4.18
N VAL A 244 -10.42 16.51 3.20
CA VAL A 244 -9.16 15.88 2.80
C VAL A 244 -8.54 16.73 1.72
N TYR A 245 -7.30 17.14 1.93
CA TYR A 245 -6.59 18.00 0.98
C TYR A 245 -5.10 17.71 0.98
N THR A 246 -4.45 18.13 -0.09
CA THR A 246 -3.03 17.92 -0.32
C THR A 246 -2.37 19.27 -0.56
N VAL A 247 -1.07 19.31 -0.29
CA VAL A 247 -0.25 20.49 -0.52
C VAL A 247 0.90 20.07 -1.42
N ASN A 248 0.99 20.65 -2.61
CA ASN A 248 2.07 20.33 -3.54
C ASN A 248 3.41 20.82 -2.96
N ASP A 249 4.48 20.06 -3.22
CA ASP A 249 5.85 20.37 -2.78
C ASP A 249 6.05 20.43 -1.25
N LEU A 250 5.40 19.49 -0.54
CA LEU A 250 5.58 19.28 0.90
C LEU A 250 7.01 18.88 1.30
N ALA A 251 7.84 18.37 0.37
CA ALA A 251 9.23 18.01 0.66
C ALA A 251 10.08 19.23 1.06
N ASN A 252 9.68 20.44 0.65
CA ASN A 252 10.26 21.70 1.06
C ASN A 252 9.62 22.29 2.34
N TYR A 253 8.57 21.66 2.88
CA TYR A 253 7.90 22.05 4.12
C TYR A 253 8.64 21.50 5.35
N ALA A 254 9.40 22.37 6.01
CA ALA A 254 10.08 22.00 7.25
C ALA A 254 9.11 21.70 8.41
N VAL A 255 9.53 20.86 9.36
CA VAL A 255 8.87 20.58 10.66
C VAL A 255 8.33 21.84 11.35
N LYS A 256 9.09 22.93 11.30
CA LYS A 256 8.72 24.23 11.90
C LYS A 256 7.48 24.85 11.26
N SER A 257 7.17 24.53 10.01
CA SER A 257 5.96 24.99 9.35
C SER A 257 4.73 24.26 9.90
N LEU A 258 4.80 22.92 10.06
CA LEU A 258 3.69 22.11 10.60
C LEU A 258 3.25 22.55 12.00
N SER A 259 4.21 22.87 12.88
CA SER A 259 3.88 23.33 14.23
C SER A 259 3.08 24.64 14.25
N THR A 260 3.22 25.48 13.22
CA THR A 260 2.41 26.69 13.07
C THR A 260 1.11 26.45 12.29
N VAL A 261 1.09 25.46 11.39
CA VAL A 261 -0.09 25.14 10.57
C VAL A 261 -1.27 24.73 11.44
N ALA A 262 -1.07 23.87 12.45
CA ALA A 262 -2.16 23.44 13.34
C ALA A 262 -2.83 24.64 14.04
N GLN A 263 -2.03 25.55 14.59
CA GLN A 263 -2.55 26.76 15.23
C GLN A 263 -3.23 27.70 14.22
N LYS A 264 -2.64 27.91 13.04
CA LYS A 264 -3.26 28.75 12.01
C LYS A 264 -4.56 28.16 11.46
N LEU A 265 -4.66 26.84 11.31
CA LEU A 265 -5.91 26.17 10.94
C LEU A 265 -6.99 26.46 12.00
N LYS A 266 -6.65 26.37 13.28
CA LYS A 266 -7.56 26.75 14.37
C LYS A 266 -8.00 28.21 14.28
N ASP A 267 -7.10 29.12 13.93
CA ASP A 267 -7.42 30.54 13.80
C ASP A 267 -8.27 30.85 12.56
N GLN A 268 -8.09 30.12 11.45
CA GLN A 268 -8.84 30.33 10.20
C GLN A 268 -10.23 29.69 10.19
N PHE A 269 -10.45 28.64 10.99
CA PHE A 269 -11.69 27.86 10.98
C PHE A 269 -12.36 27.89 12.36
N GLN A 270 -13.45 28.65 12.49
CA GLN A 270 -14.20 28.76 13.76
C GLN A 270 -14.72 27.42 14.28
N GLN A 271 -15.09 26.51 13.36
CA GLN A 271 -15.59 25.17 13.66
C GLN A 271 -14.46 24.13 13.83
N TYR A 272 -13.20 24.55 14.01
CA TYR A 272 -12.05 23.63 14.07
C TYR A 272 -12.15 22.62 15.20
N LEU A 273 -12.07 21.33 14.87
CA LEU A 273 -11.96 20.24 15.82
C LEU A 273 -10.55 19.63 15.88
N GLY A 274 -9.82 19.66 14.78
CA GLY A 274 -8.49 19.06 14.69
C GLY A 274 -8.00 18.97 13.26
N ALA A 275 -6.73 18.63 13.12
CA ALA A 275 -6.12 18.34 11.84
C ALA A 275 -5.31 17.04 11.95
N LYS A 276 -5.46 16.17 10.96
CA LYS A 276 -4.70 14.94 10.83
C LYS A 276 -3.80 14.99 9.62
N ILE A 277 -2.83 14.10 9.60
CA ILE A 277 -1.79 14.04 8.57
C ILE A 277 -1.51 12.60 8.22
N HIS A 278 -1.32 12.33 6.93
CA HIS A 278 -0.95 11.02 6.47
C HIS A 278 0.32 10.50 7.21
N PRO A 279 0.34 9.27 7.75
CA PRO A 279 1.43 8.77 8.61
C PRO A 279 2.82 8.83 7.99
N LEU A 280 2.90 8.69 6.66
CA LEU A 280 4.17 8.74 5.95
C LEU A 280 4.63 10.16 5.58
N LEU A 281 3.82 11.19 5.78
CA LEU A 281 4.11 12.51 5.19
C LEU A 281 5.22 13.28 5.94
N PHE A 282 5.36 13.07 7.26
CA PHE A 282 6.25 13.89 8.08
C PHE A 282 7.43 13.12 8.66
N ARG A 283 7.15 12.18 9.56
CA ARG A 283 8.15 11.37 10.25
C ARG A 283 7.58 9.95 10.35
N PRO A 284 7.67 9.15 9.27
CA PRO A 284 7.27 7.76 9.29
C PRO A 284 7.89 7.05 10.50
N ALA A 285 7.04 6.44 11.33
CA ALA A 285 7.49 5.65 12.47
C ALA A 285 7.06 4.21 12.27
N PHE A 286 7.99 3.27 12.42
CA PHE A 286 7.77 1.86 12.18
C PHE A 286 7.96 1.09 13.47
N ASP A 287 6.90 0.43 13.91
CA ASP A 287 6.95 -0.40 15.11
C ASP A 287 7.70 -1.70 14.78
N ILE A 288 8.88 -1.88 15.34
CA ILE A 288 9.64 -3.11 15.13
C ILE A 288 9.28 -4.21 16.14
N SER A 289 8.23 -4.01 16.94
CA SER A 289 7.64 -5.05 17.81
C SER A 289 6.86 -6.12 17.05
N PHE A 290 6.58 -5.91 15.76
CA PHE A 290 6.01 -6.94 14.89
C PHE A 290 6.96 -8.10 14.64
N PHE A 291 8.23 -8.02 15.04
CA PHE A 291 9.13 -9.17 15.01
C PHE A 291 9.08 -9.95 16.32
N ASP A 292 8.94 -11.27 16.23
CA ASP A 292 9.00 -12.19 17.36
C ASP A 292 10.26 -13.06 17.26
N LYS A 293 11.16 -12.90 18.23
CA LYS A 293 12.41 -13.66 18.33
C LYS A 293 12.18 -15.17 18.41
N GLN A 294 11.04 -15.63 18.93
CA GLN A 294 10.69 -17.06 18.97
C GLN A 294 10.56 -17.66 17.57
N GLY A 295 10.19 -16.84 16.59
CA GLY A 295 10.11 -17.27 15.20
C GLY A 295 11.45 -17.24 14.47
N ASN A 296 12.50 -16.60 15.00
CA ASN A 296 13.76 -16.44 14.28
C ASN A 296 14.44 -17.80 14.01
N LYS A 297 14.99 -17.96 12.80
CA LYS A 297 15.72 -19.19 12.42
C LYS A 297 16.67 -18.94 11.27
N THR A 298 17.95 -19.30 11.45
CA THR A 298 18.92 -19.41 10.35
C THR A 298 18.90 -20.82 9.79
N PHE A 299 18.85 -20.95 8.47
CA PHE A 299 18.82 -22.22 7.77
C PHE A 299 20.19 -22.49 7.15
N THR A 300 20.94 -23.43 7.74
CA THR A 300 22.33 -23.75 7.37
C THR A 300 22.51 -25.14 6.75
N ASN A 301 21.41 -25.87 6.55
CA ASN A 301 21.45 -27.25 6.07
C ASN A 301 20.89 -27.33 4.64
N PRO A 302 21.70 -27.77 3.66
CA PRO A 302 21.31 -27.73 2.27
C PRO A 302 20.18 -28.70 1.93
N ASN A 303 19.19 -28.17 1.19
CA ASN A 303 18.12 -28.90 0.51
C ASN A 303 17.32 -29.90 1.36
N GLN A 304 17.15 -29.66 2.67
CA GLN A 304 16.30 -30.52 3.50
C GLN A 304 14.83 -30.40 3.10
N THR A 305 14.19 -31.53 2.82
CA THR A 305 12.74 -31.61 2.58
C THR A 305 12.01 -32.03 3.86
N HIS A 306 10.85 -31.43 4.09
CA HIS A 306 9.98 -31.73 5.22
C HIS A 306 8.55 -32.01 4.75
N GLN A 307 7.84 -32.86 5.48
CA GLN A 307 6.38 -33.00 5.34
C GLN A 307 5.71 -32.00 6.27
N VAL A 308 4.89 -31.11 5.72
CA VAL A 308 4.19 -30.03 6.44
C VAL A 308 2.68 -30.10 6.20
N GLY A 309 1.90 -29.58 7.14
CA GLY A 309 0.43 -29.58 7.09
C GLY A 309 -0.21 -30.55 8.11
N PRO A 310 -1.54 -30.72 8.03
CA PRO A 310 -2.28 -31.60 8.93
C PRO A 310 -1.86 -33.06 8.78
N PRO A 311 -2.01 -33.90 9.82
CA PRO A 311 -1.90 -35.35 9.71
C PRO A 311 -2.72 -35.85 8.51
N GLU A 312 -2.17 -36.82 7.77
CA GLU A 312 -2.80 -37.46 6.59
C GLU A 312 -3.00 -36.55 5.36
N LYS A 313 -2.80 -35.24 5.48
CA LYS A 313 -2.86 -34.27 4.37
C LYS A 313 -1.51 -33.59 4.10
N THR A 314 -0.37 -34.22 4.40
CA THR A 314 0.92 -33.51 4.32
C THR A 314 1.37 -33.18 2.89
N LYS A 315 2.14 -32.11 2.76
CA LYS A 315 2.81 -31.69 1.53
C LYS A 315 4.32 -31.55 1.74
N THR A 316 5.07 -31.75 0.67
CA THR A 316 6.52 -31.57 0.68
C THR A 316 6.86 -30.09 0.65
N TYR A 317 7.78 -29.69 1.53
CA TYR A 317 8.31 -28.34 1.67
C TYR A 317 9.84 -28.39 1.70
N ILE A 318 10.51 -27.50 0.98
CA ILE A 318 11.98 -27.44 0.93
C ILE A 318 12.46 -26.32 1.84
N SER A 319 13.42 -26.63 2.72
CA SER A 319 14.03 -25.63 3.60
C SER A 319 14.73 -24.52 2.79
N PRO A 320 14.60 -23.24 3.19
CA PRO A 320 15.23 -22.10 2.52
C PRO A 320 16.69 -22.00 2.95
N ASP A 321 17.52 -22.89 2.43
CA ASP A 321 18.95 -22.93 2.75
C ASP A 321 19.67 -21.61 2.41
N GLY A 322 20.52 -21.15 3.32
CA GLY A 322 21.22 -19.87 3.25
C GLY A 322 20.37 -18.65 3.60
N TRP A 323 19.10 -18.83 3.95
CA TRP A 323 18.23 -17.74 4.41
C TRP A 323 18.20 -17.67 5.94
N THR A 324 17.98 -16.46 6.47
CA THR A 324 17.63 -16.22 7.87
C THR A 324 16.20 -15.70 7.94
N ARG A 325 15.33 -16.39 8.69
CA ARG A 325 13.99 -15.91 9.03
C ARG A 325 14.05 -14.99 10.23
N TYR A 326 13.47 -13.81 10.08
CA TYR A 326 12.95 -12.98 11.16
C TYR A 326 11.46 -13.30 11.35
N GLY A 327 11.10 -13.83 12.52
CA GLY A 327 9.74 -14.24 12.82
C GLY A 327 8.81 -13.04 12.94
N LEU A 328 7.60 -13.13 12.38
CA LEU A 328 6.58 -12.12 12.57
C LEU A 328 5.70 -12.48 13.78
N LYS A 329 5.27 -11.47 14.53
CA LYS A 329 4.39 -11.58 15.69
C LYS A 329 2.95 -11.80 15.22
N VAL A 330 2.64 -13.06 14.96
CA VAL A 330 1.36 -13.50 14.36
C VAL A 330 0.49 -14.35 15.28
N LEU A 331 1.01 -14.73 16.44
CA LEU A 331 0.22 -15.45 17.44
C LEU A 331 -0.80 -14.50 18.07
N GLY A 332 -2.08 -14.88 18.05
CA GLY A 332 -3.20 -14.05 18.48
C GLY A 332 -3.61 -12.96 17.48
N LYS A 333 -2.97 -12.86 16.31
CA LYS A 333 -3.31 -11.88 15.27
C LYS A 333 -4.61 -12.23 14.53
N TYR A 334 -4.89 -13.53 14.35
CA TYR A 334 -6.02 -14.00 13.56
C TYR A 334 -7.15 -14.53 14.45
N GLN A 335 -8.41 -14.25 14.06
CA GLN A 335 -9.61 -14.58 14.83
C GLN A 335 -9.82 -16.10 15.03
N ASP A 336 -9.32 -16.92 14.11
CA ASP A 336 -9.39 -18.38 14.15
C ASP A 336 -8.27 -19.02 15.00
N GLY A 337 -7.50 -18.22 15.73
CA GLY A 337 -6.50 -18.67 16.68
C GLY A 337 -5.15 -19.03 16.03
N ASN A 338 -4.41 -19.90 16.70
CA ASN A 338 -2.99 -20.15 16.38
C ASN A 338 -2.71 -21.51 15.73
N ALA A 339 -3.70 -22.41 15.69
CA ALA A 339 -3.53 -23.80 15.24
C ALA A 339 -2.96 -23.92 13.82
N TRP A 340 -3.16 -22.91 12.96
CA TRP A 340 -2.56 -22.82 11.63
C TRP A 340 -1.01 -22.80 11.64
N LEU A 341 -0.40 -22.29 12.73
CA LEU A 341 1.04 -22.14 12.88
C LEU A 341 1.62 -22.95 14.04
N HIS A 342 0.96 -22.90 15.20
CA HIS A 342 1.51 -23.32 16.50
C HIS A 342 0.46 -24.03 17.38
N PRO A 343 0.79 -25.16 18.03
CA PRO A 343 2.09 -25.86 17.99
C PRO A 343 2.38 -26.45 16.61
N PHE A 344 3.65 -26.70 16.31
CA PHE A 344 4.01 -27.35 15.05
C PHE A 344 3.54 -28.82 15.07
N ARG A 345 2.99 -29.31 13.94
CA ARG A 345 2.30 -30.60 13.79
C ARG A 345 0.93 -30.68 14.48
N ASP A 346 0.34 -29.55 14.85
CA ASP A 346 -1.07 -29.51 15.24
C ASP A 346 -1.96 -29.95 14.05
N PRO A 347 -3.09 -30.65 14.28
CA PRO A 347 -4.04 -30.99 13.21
C PRO A 347 -4.55 -29.80 12.40
N GLY A 348 -4.57 -28.60 12.99
CA GLY A 348 -4.91 -27.35 12.30
C GLY A 348 -3.77 -26.71 11.53
N ASN A 349 -2.55 -27.25 11.53
CA ASN A 349 -1.39 -26.62 10.89
C ASN A 349 -1.59 -26.47 9.38
N TRP A 350 -1.38 -25.26 8.89
CA TRP A 350 -1.38 -24.95 7.47
C TRP A 350 -0.09 -25.43 6.78
N TYR A 351 -0.11 -25.53 5.45
CA TYR A 351 1.12 -25.82 4.70
C TYR A 351 2.13 -24.68 4.86
N ARG A 352 3.41 -24.95 4.56
CA ARG A 352 4.48 -23.93 4.54
C ARG A 352 4.91 -23.69 3.10
N ALA A 353 5.12 -22.43 2.76
CA ALA A 353 5.52 -22.01 1.42
C ALA A 353 6.29 -20.68 1.50
N PHE A 354 6.62 -20.15 0.34
CA PHE A 354 7.33 -18.91 0.12
C PHE A 354 6.56 -18.02 -0.86
N HIS A 355 6.61 -16.72 -0.62
CA HIS A 355 6.04 -15.73 -1.52
C HIS A 355 7.09 -14.67 -1.82
N GLY A 356 7.39 -14.49 -3.10
CA GLY A 356 8.31 -13.47 -3.57
C GLY A 356 7.58 -12.17 -3.89
N THR A 357 8.21 -11.04 -3.60
CA THR A 357 7.65 -9.70 -3.82
C THR A 357 8.37 -8.92 -4.93
N GLY A 358 9.34 -9.53 -5.62
CA GLY A 358 10.21 -8.88 -6.61
C GLY A 358 9.55 -8.47 -7.94
N ARG A 359 8.27 -8.78 -8.17
CA ARG A 359 7.52 -8.41 -9.40
C ARG A 359 6.36 -7.45 -9.14
N VAL A 360 6.36 -6.83 -7.96
CA VAL A 360 5.33 -5.88 -7.58
C VAL A 360 5.43 -4.66 -8.50
N LYS A 361 4.29 -4.11 -8.92
CA LYS A 361 4.22 -2.84 -9.67
C LYS A 361 3.24 -1.87 -9.00
N ALA A 362 3.30 -0.59 -9.38
CA ALA A 362 2.43 0.48 -8.87
C ALA A 362 0.95 0.10 -8.77
N VAL A 363 0.43 -0.51 -9.85
CA VAL A 363 -0.96 -0.96 -9.93
C VAL A 363 -1.34 -2.02 -8.89
N ASP A 364 -0.40 -2.80 -8.33
CA ASP A 364 -0.72 -3.73 -7.23
C ASP A 364 -1.17 -3.00 -5.95
N PHE A 365 -0.72 -1.75 -5.79
CA PHE A 365 -1.11 -0.88 -4.69
C PHE A 365 -2.38 -0.06 -4.98
N GLY A 366 -2.87 -0.08 -6.22
CA GLY A 366 -4.10 0.62 -6.64
C GLY A 366 -3.88 2.00 -7.27
N ASN A 367 -2.66 2.31 -7.72
CA ASN A 367 -2.30 3.62 -8.29
C ASN A 367 -1.80 3.49 -9.73
N ASP A 368 -2.61 3.91 -10.70
CA ASP A 368 -2.29 3.81 -12.14
C ASP A 368 -1.53 5.04 -12.70
N ASN A 369 -1.43 6.15 -11.95
CA ASN A 369 -0.98 7.45 -12.47
C ASN A 369 0.12 8.16 -11.63
N GLN A 370 1.02 7.43 -10.96
CA GLN A 370 2.00 8.04 -10.05
C GLN A 370 3.42 7.53 -10.27
N SER A 371 4.40 8.36 -9.87
CA SER A 371 5.81 7.99 -9.88
C SER A 371 6.04 6.79 -8.96
N PHE A 372 6.40 5.66 -9.56
CA PHE A 372 6.66 4.41 -8.87
C PHE A 372 8.11 4.02 -9.10
N GLU A 373 8.88 3.95 -8.03
CA GLU A 373 10.24 3.43 -8.10
C GLU A 373 10.19 1.90 -7.95
N GLU A 374 10.25 1.20 -9.09
CA GLU A 374 10.20 -0.27 -9.18
C GLU A 374 11.19 -0.97 -8.23
N GLN A 375 12.28 -0.29 -7.86
CA GLN A 375 13.31 -0.80 -6.96
C GLN A 375 12.83 -1.06 -5.51
N TYR A 376 11.81 -0.35 -5.01
CA TYR A 376 11.37 -0.44 -3.59
C TYR A 376 10.05 -1.18 -3.38
N ALA A 377 9.26 -1.34 -4.43
CA ALA A 377 7.98 -2.06 -4.43
C ALA A 377 7.95 -3.45 -3.76
N PRO A 378 9.03 -4.26 -3.82
CA PRO A 378 9.06 -5.56 -3.18
C PRO A 378 8.93 -5.49 -1.66
N VAL A 379 9.23 -4.36 -1.06
CA VAL A 379 9.19 -4.21 0.40
C VAL A 379 7.89 -3.59 0.85
N ASP A 380 7.39 -2.65 0.07
CA ASP A 380 6.03 -2.14 0.19
C ASP A 380 5.04 -3.31 0.22
N ALA A 381 5.25 -4.32 -0.63
CA ALA A 381 4.46 -5.53 -0.61
C ALA A 381 4.63 -6.36 0.66
N VAL A 382 5.84 -6.50 1.22
CA VAL A 382 6.07 -7.25 2.48
C VAL A 382 5.27 -6.64 3.63
N ALA A 383 5.32 -5.32 3.80
CA ALA A 383 4.59 -4.64 4.86
C ALA A 383 3.08 -4.62 4.61
N SER A 384 2.65 -4.27 3.39
CA SER A 384 1.24 -4.28 3.01
C SER A 384 0.60 -5.66 3.25
N ILE A 385 1.31 -6.74 2.92
CA ILE A 385 0.87 -8.11 3.14
C ILE A 385 0.74 -8.44 4.63
N PHE A 386 1.68 -8.01 5.47
CA PHE A 386 1.60 -8.26 6.90
C PHE A 386 0.44 -7.52 7.57
N GLU A 387 0.13 -6.31 7.11
CA GLU A 387 -0.91 -5.49 7.69
C GLU A 387 -2.31 -5.82 7.18
N SER A 388 -2.48 -5.72 5.86
CA SER A 388 -3.76 -5.79 5.18
C SER A 388 -4.06 -7.16 4.56
N GLY A 389 -3.09 -8.08 4.62
CA GLY A 389 -3.18 -9.38 3.95
C GLY A 389 -2.77 -9.30 2.48
N PHE A 390 -2.85 -10.44 1.80
CA PHE A 390 -2.43 -10.55 0.40
C PHE A 390 -3.42 -9.92 -0.57
N ARG A 391 -2.97 -9.67 -1.80
CA ARG A 391 -3.83 -9.35 -2.95
C ARG A 391 -3.75 -10.45 -4.00
N PRO A 392 -4.84 -10.72 -4.75
CA PRO A 392 -4.78 -11.67 -5.87
C PRO A 392 -3.73 -11.24 -6.91
N ALA A 393 -3.11 -12.23 -7.56
CA ALA A 393 -2.13 -11.98 -8.61
C ALA A 393 -2.78 -11.30 -9.83
N ARG A 394 -2.14 -10.26 -10.38
CA ARG A 394 -2.58 -9.63 -11.64
C ARG A 394 -2.60 -10.59 -12.82
N LYS A 395 -1.54 -11.41 -12.92
CA LYS A 395 -1.41 -12.41 -13.99
C LYS A 395 -1.96 -13.74 -13.49
N ILE A 396 -3.10 -14.14 -14.04
CA ILE A 396 -3.86 -15.32 -13.64
C ILE A 396 -3.46 -16.59 -14.40
N ALA A 397 -2.16 -16.76 -14.73
CA ALA A 397 -1.66 -17.88 -15.53
C ALA A 397 -2.00 -19.27 -14.96
N HIS A 398 -2.17 -19.36 -13.64
CA HIS A 398 -2.55 -20.56 -12.92
C HIS A 398 -3.92 -20.42 -12.21
N GLY A 399 -4.75 -19.51 -12.70
CA GLY A 399 -6.04 -19.14 -12.11
C GLY A 399 -5.95 -17.95 -11.15
N ASN A 400 -7.12 -17.45 -10.75
CA ASN A 400 -7.23 -16.34 -9.81
C ASN A 400 -6.79 -16.77 -8.39
N GLY A 401 -6.03 -15.91 -7.71
CA GLY A 401 -5.58 -16.13 -6.34
C GLY A 401 -4.17 -15.62 -6.07
N VAL A 402 -3.65 -15.92 -4.89
CA VAL A 402 -2.31 -15.55 -4.43
C VAL A 402 -1.35 -16.71 -4.69
N TYR A 403 -0.23 -16.45 -5.36
CA TYR A 403 0.72 -17.50 -5.74
C TYR A 403 1.80 -17.64 -4.68
N CYS A 404 2.17 -18.88 -4.39
CA CYS A 404 3.27 -19.20 -3.49
C CYS A 404 3.94 -20.50 -3.93
N SER A 405 5.11 -20.79 -3.37
CA SER A 405 5.88 -21.99 -3.72
C SER A 405 6.31 -22.78 -2.49
N PRO A 406 6.26 -24.13 -2.49
CA PRO A 406 6.92 -24.94 -1.46
C PRO A 406 8.44 -24.98 -1.62
N ASN A 407 8.96 -24.49 -2.75
CA ASN A 407 10.36 -24.52 -3.12
C ASN A 407 10.93 -23.10 -3.10
N PRO A 408 11.88 -22.77 -2.21
CA PRO A 408 12.37 -21.41 -2.06
C PRO A 408 13.17 -20.92 -3.28
N LYS A 409 13.71 -21.85 -4.08
CA LYS A 409 14.45 -21.50 -5.31
C LYS A 409 13.54 -20.90 -6.38
N PHE A 410 12.28 -21.29 -6.40
CA PHE A 410 11.32 -20.77 -7.39
C PHE A 410 11.14 -19.25 -7.26
N PRO A 411 10.75 -18.69 -6.09
CA PRO A 411 10.69 -17.24 -5.94
C PRO A 411 12.09 -16.60 -6.00
N GLU A 412 13.14 -17.25 -5.48
CA GLU A 412 14.51 -16.70 -5.49
C GLU A 412 15.05 -16.38 -6.90
N ASN A 413 14.65 -17.16 -7.90
CA ASN A 413 15.15 -17.08 -9.27
C ASN A 413 14.46 -16.02 -10.14
N GLY A 414 13.34 -15.44 -9.71
CA GLY A 414 12.63 -14.49 -10.57
C GLY A 414 11.53 -13.66 -9.92
N TYR A 415 11.33 -13.79 -8.62
CA TYR A 415 10.26 -13.14 -7.86
C TYR A 415 10.76 -12.52 -6.56
N VAL A 416 12.06 -12.29 -6.40
CA VAL A 416 12.62 -11.55 -5.26
C VAL A 416 13.50 -10.42 -5.77
N ALA A 417 13.50 -9.31 -5.06
CA ALA A 417 14.38 -8.19 -5.35
C ALA A 417 15.62 -8.21 -4.47
N THR A 418 16.61 -7.41 -4.88
CA THR A 418 17.89 -7.29 -4.22
C THR A 418 18.07 -5.87 -3.71
N VAL A 419 18.55 -5.75 -2.47
CA VAL A 419 18.87 -4.50 -1.78
C VAL A 419 20.38 -4.45 -1.60
N GLU A 420 20.98 -3.31 -1.86
CA GLU A 420 22.41 -3.10 -1.64
C GLU A 420 22.61 -2.22 -0.41
N LEU A 421 23.60 -2.57 0.42
CA LEU A 421 23.87 -1.88 1.67
C LEU A 421 25.38 -1.77 1.88
N ASP A 422 25.83 -0.58 2.25
CA ASP A 422 27.19 -0.40 2.76
C ASP A 422 27.27 -0.98 4.17
N THR A 423 28.24 -1.87 4.39
CA THR A 423 28.47 -2.53 5.69
C THR A 423 29.90 -2.27 6.15
N GLN A 424 30.21 -2.60 7.40
CA GLN A 424 31.58 -2.57 7.92
C GLN A 424 32.56 -3.43 7.11
N LYS A 425 32.05 -4.45 6.41
CA LYS A 425 32.83 -5.36 5.56
C LYS A 425 32.76 -5.00 4.07
N GLY A 426 32.33 -3.77 3.76
CA GLY A 426 32.11 -3.30 2.40
C GLY A 426 30.66 -3.48 1.95
N LYS A 427 30.44 -3.21 0.67
CA LYS A 427 29.11 -3.23 0.05
C LYS A 427 28.62 -4.68 -0.10
N LYS A 428 27.44 -4.98 0.44
CA LYS A 428 26.79 -6.29 0.37
C LYS A 428 25.41 -6.19 -0.29
N LYS A 429 24.96 -7.31 -0.86
CA LYS A 429 23.65 -7.44 -1.47
C LYS A 429 22.80 -8.44 -0.71
N PHE A 430 21.52 -8.13 -0.56
CA PHE A 430 20.56 -8.92 0.20
C PHE A 430 19.30 -9.15 -0.62
N LYS A 431 18.81 -10.38 -0.64
CA LYS A 431 17.49 -10.74 -1.15
C LYS A 431 16.50 -10.89 0.00
N CYS A 432 15.25 -10.52 -0.25
CA CYS A 432 14.15 -10.64 0.71
C CYS A 432 12.97 -11.41 0.11
N MET A 433 12.30 -12.24 0.91
CA MET A 433 11.01 -12.85 0.56
C MET A 433 10.19 -13.17 1.81
N LEU A 434 8.91 -13.48 1.64
CA LEU A 434 8.04 -13.91 2.72
C LEU A 434 8.07 -15.43 2.90
N GLN A 435 8.12 -15.87 4.15
CA GLN A 435 7.72 -17.21 4.55
C GLN A 435 6.24 -17.19 4.95
N VAL A 436 5.45 -18.05 4.32
CA VAL A 436 3.99 -18.00 4.38
C VAL A 436 3.40 -19.35 4.75
N ALA A 437 2.24 -19.33 5.40
CA ALA A 437 1.42 -20.49 5.63
C ALA A 437 0.18 -20.46 4.74
N VAL A 438 -0.24 -21.61 4.22
CA VAL A 438 -1.33 -21.71 3.23
C VAL A 438 -2.39 -22.70 3.69
N ASN A 439 -3.65 -22.28 3.66
CA ASN A 439 -4.79 -23.06 4.12
C ASN A 439 -4.91 -24.38 3.33
N PRO A 440 -4.85 -25.54 4.01
CA PRO A 440 -4.79 -26.84 3.36
C PRO A 440 -6.10 -27.26 2.71
N ASP A 441 -7.23 -26.68 3.13
CA ASP A 441 -8.56 -27.07 2.64
C ASP A 441 -8.97 -26.30 1.38
N THR A 442 -8.34 -25.15 1.10
CA THR A 442 -8.72 -24.27 -0.03
C THR A 442 -7.63 -24.16 -1.09
N VAL A 443 -6.36 -24.43 -0.77
CA VAL A 443 -5.25 -24.32 -1.72
C VAL A 443 -5.45 -25.16 -2.98
N ARG A 444 -5.11 -24.59 -4.12
CA ARG A 444 -5.09 -25.27 -5.42
C ARG A 444 -3.64 -25.58 -5.81
N PHE A 445 -3.40 -26.83 -6.17
CA PHE A 445 -2.11 -27.27 -6.70
C PHE A 445 -2.15 -27.18 -8.22
N THR A 446 -1.12 -26.59 -8.82
CA THR A 446 -1.05 -26.44 -10.27
C THR A 446 -0.30 -27.63 -10.90
N MET A 447 -0.30 -27.71 -12.23
CA MET A 447 0.53 -28.69 -12.96
C MET A 447 2.03 -28.44 -12.75
N ASP A 448 2.41 -27.18 -12.53
CA ASP A 448 3.74 -26.82 -12.03
C ASP A 448 3.79 -27.09 -10.52
N LYS A 449 4.61 -28.08 -10.13
CA LYS A 449 4.73 -28.53 -8.75
C LYS A 449 5.33 -27.46 -7.83
N ASP A 450 6.01 -26.47 -8.39
CA ASP A 450 6.58 -25.35 -7.66
C ASP A 450 5.59 -24.19 -7.46
N ILE A 451 4.36 -24.28 -7.98
CA ILE A 451 3.35 -23.21 -7.85
C ILE A 451 2.09 -23.74 -7.17
N TRP A 452 1.74 -23.10 -6.05
CA TRP A 452 0.47 -23.25 -5.34
C TRP A 452 -0.33 -21.95 -5.41
N VAL A 453 -1.65 -22.07 -5.46
CA VAL A 453 -2.57 -20.92 -5.53
C VAL A 453 -3.52 -20.94 -4.35
N ALA A 454 -3.44 -19.94 -3.48
CA ALA A 454 -4.45 -19.66 -2.47
C ALA A 454 -5.59 -18.86 -3.13
N PRO A 455 -6.82 -19.41 -3.26
CA PRO A 455 -7.87 -18.75 -4.04
C PRO A 455 -8.30 -17.41 -3.47
N ASN A 456 -8.30 -17.27 -2.14
CA ASN A 456 -8.62 -16.02 -1.46
C ASN A 456 -7.40 -15.49 -0.68
N PRO A 457 -7.22 -14.17 -0.57
CA PRO A 457 -6.21 -13.55 0.28
C PRO A 457 -6.15 -14.05 1.72
N GLN A 458 -7.29 -14.43 2.31
CA GLN A 458 -7.37 -14.88 3.71
C GLN A 458 -6.86 -16.32 3.90
N ASP A 459 -6.71 -17.08 2.81
CA ASP A 459 -6.24 -18.47 2.81
C ASP A 459 -4.70 -18.57 2.83
N ILE A 460 -4.00 -17.44 2.98
CA ILE A 460 -2.55 -17.38 3.03
C ILE A 460 -2.11 -16.30 4.03
N ARG A 461 -1.12 -16.62 4.86
CA ARG A 461 -0.68 -15.77 5.97
C ARG A 461 0.84 -15.66 6.01
N PRO A 462 1.43 -14.44 6.09
CA PRO A 462 2.85 -14.33 6.35
C PRO A 462 3.15 -14.69 7.82
N TYR A 463 4.28 -15.31 8.09
CA TYR A 463 4.76 -15.54 9.46
C TYR A 463 6.26 -15.29 9.64
N GLY A 464 6.97 -14.95 8.58
CA GLY A 464 8.38 -14.56 8.66
C GLY A 464 8.84 -13.80 7.43
N VAL A 465 9.82 -12.92 7.62
CA VAL A 465 10.61 -12.32 6.55
C VAL A 465 11.91 -13.11 6.45
N LEU A 466 12.21 -13.61 5.25
CA LEU A 466 13.46 -14.30 4.95
C LEU A 466 14.42 -13.32 4.29
N ILE A 467 15.64 -13.24 4.82
CA ILE A 467 16.73 -12.43 4.27
C ILE A 467 17.92 -13.35 3.94
N LYS A 468 18.54 -13.16 2.78
CA LYS A 468 19.73 -13.89 2.33
C LYS A 468 20.74 -12.94 1.70
N GLU A 469 22.01 -13.07 2.05
CA GLU A 469 23.13 -12.39 1.40
C GLU A 469 23.45 -13.12 0.10
N VAL A 470 23.70 -12.36 -0.98
CA VAL A 470 23.91 -12.90 -2.34
C VAL A 470 25.16 -12.39 -3.03
#